data_AF-A0A8S4G5Z3-F1
#
_entry.id   AF-A0A8S4G5Z3-F1
#
_cell.length_a   1.000
_cell.length_b   1.000
_cell.length_c   1.000
_cell.angle_alpha   90.00
_cell.angle_beta   90.00
_cell.angle_gamma   90.00
#
_symmetry.space_group_name_H-M   'P 1'
#
loop_
_entity.id
_entity.type
_entity.pdbx_description
1 polymer ?
#
loop_
_entity_poly.entity_id
_entity_poly.type
_entity_poly.pdbx_seq_one_letter_code
_entity_poly.pdbx_strand_id
1 'polypeptide(L)'
;MYPRLPRLGLHITRCLQVRLESIGAEDIVDGNPRLILGLVWTIILRFQIQEIEIDVDEENESSEKKSAKDALLLWCQRKTSGYHGVHIHNFSDSWRSGLGFNALIHAHRPDLFRWHEVPTTDHVETLNHAFDVAHNNLGIPKLLDAEDVDTTRPDEKSVMTYVASYYHTFARMKNEQKSGRRIANIIGQLMDIDARKAQYSRLLSALLEWIRLKIDELSDRDLPNSLDGIQRLLLAFKQYRTVEKPPKYKERSEIEALFFDINTQHKSLVGEAWSPEGQLPQDLERAWQQLEQAEHAREIALRTELLRQQRLEQLNYKFNTKSVLRKGYLKEMIQVLSDPRYGSNLAQVDATVKKHEAISADILARKERFEDLSNMAAELVRERYHGAAAVQACSESVLSRWHALLALLERHRAALHALAALMALHRETDARLNTVRDMKAAFHSEEVGRHLSDVERLLQAHALQELQLGALDDAIRKLVRQVPA
;
A
#
# COMPACT_ATOMS: atom_id res chain seq x y z
N MET A 1 -59.06 11.36 -67.24
CA MET A 1 -58.03 10.96 -66.25
C MET A 1 -58.11 11.79 -64.95
N TYR A 2 -59.27 12.34 -64.57
CA TYR A 2 -59.41 13.33 -63.48
C TYR A 2 -60.02 12.87 -62.14
N PRO A 3 -60.71 11.71 -61.96
CA PRO A 3 -61.34 11.38 -60.66
C PRO A 3 -60.44 10.61 -59.67
N ARG A 4 -59.16 10.35 -59.96
CA ARG A 4 -58.31 9.50 -59.08
C ARG A 4 -57.71 10.23 -57.87
N LEU A 5 -57.34 11.50 -58.01
CA LEU A 5 -56.71 12.28 -56.95
C LEU A 5 -57.66 12.61 -55.77
N PRO A 6 -58.90 13.08 -56.01
CA PRO A 6 -59.84 13.36 -54.92
C PRO A 6 -60.29 12.08 -54.20
N ARG A 7 -60.40 10.96 -54.92
CA ARG A 7 -60.68 9.64 -54.33
C ARG A 7 -59.55 9.15 -53.43
N LEU A 8 -58.28 9.37 -53.82
CA LEU A 8 -57.13 9.02 -53.00
C LEU A 8 -57.03 9.90 -51.75
N GLY A 9 -57.28 11.21 -51.89
CA GLY A 9 -57.34 12.15 -50.78
C GLY A 9 -58.42 11.78 -49.76
N LEU A 10 -59.64 11.49 -50.22
CA LEU A 10 -60.74 11.04 -49.36
C LEU A 10 -60.46 9.69 -48.68
N HIS A 11 -59.74 8.78 -49.36
CA HIS A 11 -59.32 7.51 -48.78
C HIS A 11 -58.30 7.71 -47.64
N ILE A 12 -57.27 8.54 -47.86
CA ILE A 12 -56.26 8.87 -46.84
C ILE A 12 -56.91 9.53 -45.62
N THR A 13 -57.85 10.47 -45.83
CA THR A 13 -58.56 11.11 -44.70
C THR A 13 -59.44 10.13 -43.91
N ARG A 14 -60.04 9.12 -44.56
CA ARG A 14 -60.77 8.04 -43.85
C ARG A 14 -59.83 7.14 -43.05
N CYS A 15 -58.65 6.82 -43.60
CA CYS A 15 -57.62 6.07 -42.88
C CYS A 15 -57.09 6.82 -41.63
N LEU A 16 -57.13 8.15 -41.65
CA LEU A 16 -56.73 9.02 -40.54
C LEU A 16 -57.88 9.31 -39.53
N GLN A 17 -58.96 8.51 -39.57
CA GLN A 17 -60.14 8.62 -38.69
C GLN A 17 -60.93 9.94 -38.80
N VAL A 18 -60.84 10.66 -39.92
CA VAL A 18 -61.71 11.80 -40.19
C VAL A 18 -63.11 11.28 -40.59
N ARG A 19 -64.17 11.71 -39.89
CA ARG A 19 -65.56 11.37 -40.27
C ARG A 19 -65.98 12.18 -41.48
N LEU A 20 -66.27 11.48 -42.59
CA LEU A 20 -66.72 12.06 -43.85
C LEU A 20 -68.16 11.63 -44.11
N GLU A 21 -69.11 12.26 -43.42
CA GLU A 21 -70.53 12.03 -43.65
C GLU A 21 -70.97 12.92 -44.83
N SER A 22 -71.48 12.30 -45.90
CA SER A 22 -72.09 12.97 -47.06
C SER A 22 -71.18 13.83 -47.98
N ILE A 23 -69.88 13.51 -48.07
CA ILE A 23 -68.95 14.15 -49.04
C ILE A 23 -68.35 13.08 -49.98
N GLY A 24 -68.70 13.17 -51.27
CA GLY A 24 -68.17 12.36 -52.36
C GLY A 24 -66.93 12.97 -53.04
N ALA A 25 -66.23 12.18 -53.84
CA ALA A 25 -65.08 12.68 -54.61
C ALA A 25 -65.53 13.61 -55.74
N GLU A 26 -66.69 13.30 -56.31
CA GLU A 26 -67.45 14.09 -57.28
C GLU A 26 -67.75 15.50 -56.77
N ASP A 27 -68.19 15.66 -55.51
CA ASP A 27 -68.50 16.97 -54.92
C ASP A 27 -67.29 17.93 -54.87
N ILE A 28 -66.08 17.36 -54.75
CA ILE A 28 -64.82 18.11 -54.76
C ILE A 28 -64.43 18.48 -56.19
N VAL A 29 -64.60 17.55 -57.14
CA VAL A 29 -64.28 17.76 -58.56
C VAL A 29 -65.21 18.80 -59.17
N ASP A 30 -66.49 18.76 -58.81
CA ASP A 30 -67.53 19.66 -59.31
C ASP A 30 -67.49 21.05 -58.63
N GLY A 31 -66.55 21.25 -57.70
CA GLY A 31 -66.27 22.55 -57.10
C GLY A 31 -67.34 23.04 -56.14
N ASN A 32 -68.06 22.16 -55.43
CA ASN A 32 -69.08 22.57 -54.48
C ASN A 32 -68.43 23.27 -53.27
N PRO A 33 -68.52 24.61 -53.14
CA PRO A 33 -67.72 25.34 -52.16
C PRO A 33 -68.13 24.97 -50.72
N ARG A 34 -69.40 24.65 -50.48
CA ARG A 34 -69.92 24.28 -49.16
C ARG A 34 -69.35 22.94 -48.69
N LEU A 35 -69.27 21.95 -49.58
CA LEU A 35 -68.75 20.62 -49.25
C LEU A 35 -67.23 20.62 -49.14
N ILE A 36 -66.54 21.39 -49.97
CA ILE A 36 -65.09 21.59 -49.88
C ILE A 36 -64.70 22.27 -48.56
N LEU A 37 -65.40 23.35 -48.17
CA LEU A 37 -65.18 24.01 -46.87
C LEU A 37 -65.53 23.08 -45.69
N GLY A 38 -66.57 22.27 -45.83
CA GLY A 38 -66.92 21.23 -44.86
C GLY A 38 -65.80 20.20 -44.68
N LEU A 39 -65.17 19.77 -45.77
CA LEU A 39 -64.02 18.84 -45.75
C LEU A 39 -62.77 19.48 -45.13
N VAL A 40 -62.42 20.71 -45.52
CA VAL A 40 -61.26 21.43 -44.95
C VAL A 40 -61.45 21.62 -43.45
N TRP A 41 -62.67 21.95 -43.02
CA TRP A 41 -63.01 22.07 -41.60
C TRP A 41 -62.83 20.76 -40.84
N THR A 42 -63.27 19.62 -41.35
CA THR A 42 -63.12 18.34 -40.64
C THR A 42 -61.65 17.94 -40.51
N ILE A 43 -60.80 18.29 -41.48
CA ILE A 43 -59.35 18.12 -41.41
C ILE A 43 -58.75 19.01 -40.32
N ILE A 44 -59.05 20.32 -40.33
CA ILE A 44 -58.57 21.26 -39.30
C ILE A 44 -59.03 20.82 -37.91
N LEU A 45 -60.31 20.46 -37.77
CA LEU A 45 -60.87 20.00 -36.51
C LEU A 45 -60.12 18.77 -35.99
N ARG A 46 -59.80 17.79 -36.86
CA ARG A 46 -59.13 16.55 -36.47
C ARG A 46 -57.66 16.72 -36.08
N PHE A 47 -56.91 17.52 -36.83
CA PHE A 47 -55.45 17.62 -36.68
C PHE A 47 -55.00 18.84 -35.89
N GLN A 48 -55.73 19.95 -35.92
CA GLN A 48 -55.34 21.16 -35.19
C GLN A 48 -56.13 21.34 -33.90
N ILE A 49 -57.37 20.84 -33.80
CA ILE A 49 -58.21 21.19 -32.64
C ILE A 49 -58.39 19.98 -31.72
N GLN A 50 -58.64 18.79 -32.26
CA GLN A 50 -58.79 17.57 -31.47
C GLN A 50 -57.49 17.07 -30.82
N GLU A 51 -56.32 17.55 -31.24
CA GLU A 51 -55.03 17.26 -30.59
C GLU A 51 -54.74 18.20 -29.40
N ILE A 52 -55.63 19.15 -29.11
CA ILE A 52 -55.47 20.08 -28.00
C ILE A 52 -55.81 19.37 -26.69
N GLU A 53 -54.77 18.96 -25.99
CA GLU A 53 -54.86 18.43 -24.63
C GLU A 53 -54.51 19.54 -23.63
N ILE A 54 -55.44 19.82 -22.72
CA ILE A 54 -55.22 20.76 -21.62
C ILE A 54 -55.16 19.93 -20.35
N ASP A 55 -54.04 20.00 -19.65
CA ASP A 55 -53.91 19.49 -18.29
C ASP A 55 -54.97 20.19 -17.43
N VAL A 56 -56.05 19.47 -17.14
CA VAL A 56 -57.06 19.87 -16.16
C VAL A 56 -56.45 19.55 -14.81
N ASP A 57 -56.38 20.54 -13.92
CA ASP A 57 -55.71 20.42 -12.63
C ASP A 57 -56.19 19.19 -11.85
N GLU A 58 -55.25 18.50 -11.19
CA GLU A 58 -55.37 17.21 -10.48
C GLU A 58 -56.40 17.20 -9.33
N GLU A 59 -57.17 18.26 -9.11
CA GLU A 59 -58.09 18.43 -7.97
C GLU A 59 -59.58 18.28 -8.30
N ASN A 60 -59.97 18.11 -9.58
CA ASN A 60 -61.38 17.91 -9.96
C ASN A 60 -61.59 16.60 -10.71
N GLU A 61 -61.97 15.56 -9.97
CA GLU A 61 -62.30 14.19 -10.41
C GLU A 61 -63.59 14.04 -11.25
N SER A 62 -64.10 15.11 -11.89
CA SER A 62 -65.22 15.02 -12.82
C SER A 62 -64.74 15.15 -14.27
N SER A 63 -64.05 14.14 -14.77
CA SER A 63 -63.57 14.10 -16.15
C SER A 63 -64.69 13.68 -17.12
N GLU A 64 -65.67 14.55 -17.36
CA GLU A 64 -66.33 14.53 -18.66
C GLU A 64 -65.27 14.88 -19.71
N LYS A 65 -65.09 14.04 -20.73
CA LYS A 65 -64.24 14.38 -21.89
C LYS A 65 -64.84 15.62 -22.55
N LYS A 66 -64.37 16.80 -22.14
CA LYS A 66 -64.74 18.08 -22.76
C LYS A 66 -64.41 18.00 -24.25
N SER A 67 -65.30 18.51 -25.10
CA SER A 67 -65.05 18.56 -26.54
C SER A 67 -63.73 19.31 -26.79
N ALA A 68 -63.00 18.97 -27.85
CA ALA A 68 -61.79 19.68 -28.26
C ALA A 68 -61.99 21.21 -28.39
N LYS A 69 -63.20 21.60 -28.80
CA LYS A 69 -63.66 22.99 -28.83
C LYS A 69 -63.73 23.59 -27.41
N ASP A 70 -64.34 22.89 -26.47
CA ASP A 70 -64.50 23.35 -25.09
C ASP A 70 -63.16 23.40 -24.37
N ALA A 71 -62.25 22.48 -24.71
CA ALA A 71 -60.86 22.53 -24.26
C ALA A 71 -60.21 23.84 -24.74
N LEU A 72 -60.15 24.08 -26.06
CA LEU A 72 -59.54 25.32 -26.57
C LEU A 72 -60.19 26.59 -25.98
N LEU A 73 -61.52 26.57 -25.77
CA LEU A 73 -62.23 27.69 -25.14
C LEU A 73 -61.78 27.90 -23.70
N LEU A 74 -61.68 26.81 -22.92
CA LEU A 74 -61.20 26.84 -21.54
C LEU A 74 -59.75 27.33 -21.47
N TRP A 75 -58.88 26.94 -22.41
CA TRP A 75 -57.52 27.48 -22.50
C TRP A 75 -57.53 28.99 -22.71
N CYS A 76 -58.36 29.49 -23.64
CA CYS A 76 -58.47 30.93 -23.89
C CYS A 76 -58.90 31.65 -22.61
N GLN A 77 -59.97 31.19 -21.96
CA GLN A 77 -60.50 31.74 -20.71
C GLN A 77 -59.45 31.78 -19.59
N ARG A 78 -58.72 30.67 -19.40
CA ARG A 78 -57.66 30.59 -18.38
C ARG A 78 -56.53 31.58 -18.67
N LYS A 79 -56.16 31.74 -19.94
CA LYS A 79 -55.05 32.61 -20.36
C LYS A 79 -55.40 34.08 -20.38
N THR A 80 -56.66 34.42 -20.65
CA THR A 80 -57.12 35.82 -20.67
C THR A 80 -57.81 36.24 -19.36
N SER A 81 -57.88 35.36 -18.36
CA SER A 81 -58.38 35.71 -17.03
C SER A 81 -57.59 36.87 -16.42
N GLY A 82 -58.29 37.88 -15.91
CA GLY A 82 -57.70 39.07 -15.30
C GLY A 82 -57.42 40.23 -16.27
N TYR A 83 -57.60 40.05 -17.58
CA TYR A 83 -57.52 41.15 -18.54
C TYR A 83 -58.83 41.94 -18.58
N HIS A 84 -58.75 43.24 -18.33
CA HIS A 84 -59.93 44.11 -18.33
C HIS A 84 -60.56 44.21 -19.73
N GLY A 85 -61.88 44.09 -19.81
CA GLY A 85 -62.62 44.14 -21.07
C GLY A 85 -62.54 42.87 -21.93
N VAL A 86 -61.94 41.78 -21.43
CA VAL A 86 -61.80 40.51 -22.16
C VAL A 86 -62.68 39.43 -21.52
N HIS A 87 -63.76 39.06 -22.22
CA HIS A 87 -64.72 38.06 -21.76
C HIS A 87 -64.97 37.00 -22.85
N ILE A 88 -64.14 35.95 -22.85
CA ILE A 88 -64.22 34.88 -23.85
C ILE A 88 -65.22 33.81 -23.42
N HIS A 89 -66.35 33.72 -24.12
CA HIS A 89 -67.39 32.70 -23.86
C HIS A 89 -67.76 31.87 -25.10
N ASN A 90 -67.28 32.25 -26.29
CA ASN A 90 -67.43 31.49 -27.53
C ASN A 90 -66.29 31.82 -28.52
N PHE A 91 -66.34 31.27 -29.74
CA PHE A 91 -65.42 31.59 -30.84
C PHE A 91 -66.06 32.52 -31.89
N SER A 92 -66.99 33.39 -31.53
CA SER A 92 -67.64 34.33 -32.44
C SER A 92 -67.50 35.77 -31.91
N ASP A 93 -68.58 36.36 -31.39
CA ASP A 93 -68.62 37.74 -30.90
C ASP A 93 -67.63 38.06 -29.76
N SER A 94 -67.26 37.06 -28.94
CA SER A 94 -66.24 37.19 -27.89
C SER A 94 -64.89 37.71 -28.39
N TRP A 95 -64.58 37.52 -29.67
CA TRP A 95 -63.30 37.87 -30.29
C TRP A 95 -63.38 39.14 -31.14
N ARG A 96 -64.59 39.68 -31.33
CA ARG A 96 -64.89 40.80 -32.22
C ARG A 96 -64.09 42.06 -31.90
N SER A 97 -63.88 42.35 -30.62
CA SER A 97 -63.14 43.55 -30.20
C SER A 97 -61.63 43.49 -30.44
N GLY A 98 -61.09 42.33 -30.83
CA GLY A 98 -59.65 42.10 -30.97
C GLY A 98 -58.88 41.98 -29.65
N LEU A 99 -59.47 42.37 -28.51
CA LEU A 99 -58.82 42.30 -27.21
C LEU A 99 -58.51 40.85 -26.78
N GLY A 100 -59.33 39.89 -27.18
CA GLY A 100 -59.09 38.46 -26.93
C GLY A 100 -57.76 37.96 -27.53
N PHE A 101 -57.47 38.33 -28.79
CA PHE A 101 -56.22 37.96 -29.45
C PHE A 101 -55.01 38.64 -28.80
N ASN A 102 -55.11 39.94 -28.52
CA ASN A 102 -54.05 40.67 -27.82
C ASN A 102 -53.78 40.07 -26.43
N ALA A 103 -54.83 39.73 -25.67
CA ALA A 103 -54.67 39.16 -24.34
C ALA A 103 -53.97 37.80 -24.39
N LEU A 104 -54.29 36.95 -25.38
CA LEU A 104 -53.57 35.69 -25.58
C LEU A 104 -52.08 35.89 -25.84
N ILE A 105 -51.72 36.87 -26.67
CA ILE A 105 -50.32 37.20 -26.97
C ILE A 105 -49.63 37.69 -25.69
N HIS A 106 -50.18 38.71 -25.05
CA HIS A 106 -49.59 39.32 -23.86
C HIS A 106 -49.48 38.32 -22.69
N ALA A 107 -50.44 37.40 -22.54
CA ALA A 107 -50.40 36.36 -21.51
C ALA A 107 -49.23 35.37 -21.66
N HIS A 108 -48.71 35.18 -22.88
CA HIS A 108 -47.58 34.30 -23.13
C HIS A 108 -46.27 35.07 -23.35
N ARG A 109 -46.36 36.27 -23.90
CA ARG A 109 -45.25 37.14 -24.30
C ARG A 109 -45.56 38.60 -23.96
N PRO A 110 -45.57 38.95 -22.65
CA PRO A 110 -45.81 40.33 -22.21
C PRO A 110 -44.69 41.29 -22.60
N ASP A 111 -43.57 40.77 -23.08
CA ASP A 111 -42.43 41.54 -23.59
C ASP A 111 -42.67 42.17 -24.96
N LEU A 112 -43.66 41.70 -25.74
CA LEU A 112 -43.88 42.17 -27.11
C LEU A 112 -44.55 43.56 -27.17
N PHE A 113 -45.40 43.87 -26.21
CA PHE A 113 -46.07 45.17 -26.10
C PHE A 113 -46.63 45.35 -24.69
N ARG A 114 -46.94 46.58 -24.30
CA ARG A 114 -47.57 46.86 -23.02
C ARG A 114 -49.09 46.87 -23.16
N TRP A 115 -49.79 46.19 -22.25
CA TRP A 115 -51.25 46.06 -22.33
C TRP A 115 -52.01 47.39 -22.43
N HIS A 116 -51.56 48.44 -21.74
CA HIS A 116 -52.23 49.75 -21.76
C HIS A 116 -52.05 50.53 -23.06
N GLU A 117 -51.13 50.10 -23.93
CA GLU A 117 -50.86 50.73 -25.23
C GLU A 117 -51.68 50.06 -26.35
N VAL A 118 -52.45 49.00 -26.04
CA VAL A 118 -53.32 48.33 -27.01
C VAL A 118 -54.45 49.27 -27.43
N PRO A 119 -54.68 49.47 -28.74
CA PRO A 119 -55.84 50.23 -29.23
C PRO A 119 -57.15 49.66 -28.68
N THR A 120 -58.08 50.52 -28.27
CA THR A 120 -59.39 50.11 -27.72
C THR A 120 -60.57 50.86 -28.33
N THR A 121 -60.30 51.89 -29.12
CA THR A 121 -61.32 52.76 -29.73
C THR A 121 -61.90 52.20 -31.01
N ASP A 122 -61.11 51.45 -31.77
CA ASP A 122 -61.50 50.82 -33.04
C ASP A 122 -61.13 49.33 -33.02
N HIS A 123 -62.13 48.48 -33.25
CA HIS A 123 -61.94 47.03 -33.29
C HIS A 123 -61.03 46.60 -34.44
N VAL A 124 -61.11 47.26 -35.60
CA VAL A 124 -60.31 46.92 -36.79
C VAL A 124 -58.83 47.18 -36.51
N GLU A 125 -58.51 48.33 -35.91
CA GLU A 125 -57.16 48.66 -35.45
C GLU A 125 -56.66 47.67 -34.38
N THR A 126 -57.51 47.33 -33.41
CA THR A 126 -57.18 46.40 -32.31
C THR A 126 -56.89 44.98 -32.82
N LEU A 127 -57.68 44.49 -33.78
CA LEU A 127 -57.52 43.20 -34.45
C LEU A 127 -56.23 43.17 -35.27
N ASN A 128 -56.02 44.19 -36.11
CA ASN A 128 -54.81 44.30 -36.93
C ASN A 128 -53.55 44.36 -36.06
N HIS A 129 -53.56 45.07 -34.93
CA HIS A 129 -52.46 45.06 -33.99
C HIS A 129 -52.11 43.64 -33.51
N ALA A 130 -53.10 42.84 -33.06
CA ALA A 130 -52.85 41.46 -32.67
C ALA A 130 -52.29 40.62 -33.84
N PHE A 131 -52.88 40.77 -35.02
CA PHE A 131 -52.52 39.96 -36.19
C PHE A 131 -51.11 40.31 -36.69
N ASP A 132 -50.72 41.58 -36.64
CA ASP A 132 -49.39 42.06 -36.95
C ASP A 132 -48.35 41.55 -35.96
N VAL A 133 -48.59 41.68 -34.66
CA VAL A 133 -47.67 41.17 -33.63
C VAL A 133 -47.53 39.64 -33.75
N ALA A 134 -48.64 38.93 -33.95
CA ALA A 134 -48.61 37.49 -34.11
C ALA A 134 -47.84 37.05 -35.37
N HIS A 135 -47.99 37.77 -36.48
CA HIS A 135 -47.27 37.45 -37.71
C HIS A 135 -45.78 37.78 -37.61
N ASN A 136 -45.46 39.02 -37.23
CA ASN A 136 -44.10 39.55 -37.28
C ASN A 136 -43.21 38.98 -36.17
N ASN A 137 -43.77 38.70 -34.99
CA ASN A 137 -42.99 38.30 -33.82
C ASN A 137 -43.17 36.84 -33.41
N LEU A 138 -44.31 36.21 -33.76
CA LEU A 138 -44.61 34.82 -33.39
C LEU A 138 -44.66 33.87 -34.60
N GLY A 139 -44.60 34.39 -35.82
CA GLY A 139 -44.66 33.59 -37.05
C GLY A 139 -46.03 32.96 -37.29
N ILE A 140 -47.09 33.49 -36.68
CA ILE A 140 -48.47 33.02 -36.86
C ILE A 140 -49.02 33.72 -38.12
N PRO A 141 -49.32 32.99 -39.22
CA PRO A 141 -49.83 33.60 -40.45
C PRO A 141 -51.17 34.31 -40.21
N LYS A 142 -51.39 35.49 -40.80
CA LYS A 142 -52.69 36.16 -40.73
C LYS A 142 -53.73 35.36 -41.52
N LEU A 143 -54.56 34.57 -40.83
CA LEU A 143 -55.60 33.75 -41.45
C LEU A 143 -56.95 34.46 -41.57
N LEU A 144 -57.12 35.57 -40.83
CA LEU A 144 -58.34 36.36 -40.79
C LEU A 144 -58.00 37.80 -41.14
N ASP A 145 -58.90 38.45 -41.88
CA ASP A 145 -58.91 39.89 -42.05
C ASP A 145 -59.72 40.53 -40.92
N ALA A 146 -59.29 41.70 -40.44
CA ALA A 146 -59.96 42.37 -39.32
C ALA A 146 -61.42 42.72 -39.63
N GLU A 147 -61.72 43.04 -40.90
CA GLU A 147 -63.07 43.35 -41.37
C GLU A 147 -64.02 42.14 -41.30
N ASP A 148 -63.51 40.91 -41.49
CA ASP A 148 -64.29 39.68 -41.40
C ASP A 148 -64.63 39.31 -39.93
N VAL A 149 -63.80 39.79 -39.00
CA VAL A 149 -63.98 39.56 -37.56
C VAL A 149 -64.78 40.67 -36.90
N ASP A 150 -64.72 41.93 -37.35
CA ASP A 150 -65.60 43.01 -36.85
C ASP A 150 -66.97 43.02 -37.55
N THR A 151 -67.63 41.87 -37.56
CA THR A 151 -69.00 41.71 -38.04
C THR A 151 -69.96 41.40 -36.89
N THR A 152 -71.27 41.48 -37.13
CA THR A 152 -72.28 41.21 -36.09
C THR A 152 -72.24 39.78 -35.57
N ARG A 153 -71.76 38.83 -36.39
CA ARG A 153 -71.59 37.42 -36.00
C ARG A 153 -70.43 36.80 -36.77
N PRO A 154 -69.19 36.92 -36.27
CA PRO A 154 -68.01 36.34 -36.91
C PRO A 154 -68.13 34.83 -37.07
N ASP A 155 -67.56 34.28 -38.14
CA ASP A 155 -67.62 32.83 -38.38
C ASP A 155 -66.84 32.07 -37.31
N GLU A 156 -67.56 31.20 -36.59
CA GLU A 156 -67.02 30.48 -35.45
C GLU A 156 -65.86 29.55 -35.85
N LYS A 157 -65.92 28.98 -37.05
CA LYS A 157 -64.92 28.04 -37.54
C LYS A 157 -63.63 28.76 -37.87
N SER A 158 -63.72 29.87 -38.59
CA SER A 158 -62.59 30.73 -38.94
C SER A 158 -61.85 31.25 -37.70
N VAL A 159 -62.57 31.79 -36.72
CA VAL A 159 -61.98 32.25 -35.45
C VAL A 159 -61.34 31.09 -34.69
N MET A 160 -62.02 29.94 -34.58
CA MET A 160 -61.48 28.78 -33.87
C MET A 160 -60.21 28.23 -34.55
N THR A 161 -60.16 28.17 -35.88
CA THR A 161 -58.95 27.80 -36.64
C THR A 161 -57.81 28.74 -36.33
N TYR A 162 -58.06 30.05 -36.32
CA TYR A 162 -57.01 31.01 -36.07
C TYR A 162 -56.52 30.95 -34.62
N VAL A 163 -57.42 30.91 -33.64
CA VAL A 163 -57.07 30.75 -32.22
C VAL A 163 -56.30 29.42 -31.97
N ALA A 164 -56.64 28.35 -32.66
CA ALA A 164 -55.88 27.09 -32.59
C ALA A 164 -54.42 27.25 -33.05
N SER A 165 -54.14 28.12 -34.05
CA SER A 165 -52.77 28.42 -34.47
C SER A 165 -51.94 29.14 -33.38
N TYR A 166 -52.58 30.01 -32.58
CA TYR A 166 -51.94 30.60 -31.38
C TYR A 166 -51.65 29.53 -30.33
N TYR A 167 -52.63 28.65 -30.07
CA TYR A 167 -52.45 27.55 -29.12
C TYR A 167 -51.22 26.71 -29.48
N HIS A 168 -51.14 26.22 -30.72
CA HIS A 168 -50.02 25.38 -31.17
C HIS A 168 -48.67 26.09 -31.08
N THR A 169 -48.64 27.37 -31.42
CA THR A 169 -47.42 28.17 -31.37
C THR A 169 -46.91 28.29 -29.94
N PHE A 170 -47.78 28.65 -28.99
CA PHE A 170 -47.40 28.77 -27.59
C PHE A 170 -47.16 27.41 -26.91
N ALA A 171 -47.90 26.36 -27.29
CA ALA A 171 -47.66 25.01 -26.82
C ALA A 171 -46.29 24.49 -27.27
N ARG A 172 -45.92 24.71 -28.55
CA ARG A 172 -44.59 24.40 -29.08
C ARG A 172 -43.49 25.14 -28.32
N MET A 173 -43.62 26.46 -28.14
CA MET A 173 -42.65 27.26 -27.38
C MET A 173 -42.49 26.76 -25.94
N LYS A 174 -43.59 26.44 -25.25
CA LYS A 174 -43.57 25.87 -23.88
C LYS A 174 -42.87 24.50 -23.85
N ASN A 175 -43.13 23.65 -24.85
CA ASN A 175 -42.49 22.34 -24.96
C ASN A 175 -41.00 22.45 -25.27
N GLU A 176 -40.57 23.37 -26.13
CA GLU A 176 -39.16 23.67 -26.39
C GLU A 176 -38.44 24.13 -25.12
N GLN A 177 -39.05 25.03 -24.33
CA GLN A 177 -38.48 25.44 -23.05
C GLN A 177 -38.36 24.27 -22.05
N LYS A 178 -39.39 23.41 -21.95
CA LYS A 178 -39.33 22.21 -21.10
C LYS A 178 -38.24 21.24 -21.55
N SER A 179 -38.12 20.99 -22.85
CA SER A 179 -37.08 20.15 -23.44
C SER A 179 -35.68 20.72 -23.21
N GLY A 180 -35.50 22.03 -23.37
CA GLY A 180 -34.24 22.72 -23.07
C GLY A 180 -33.82 22.54 -21.61
N ARG A 181 -34.74 22.68 -20.65
CA ARG A 181 -34.47 22.42 -19.23
C ARG A 181 -34.08 20.96 -18.95
N ARG A 182 -34.75 20.00 -19.60
CA ARG A 182 -34.41 18.57 -19.45
C ARG A 182 -33.01 18.26 -19.97
N ILE A 183 -32.66 18.81 -21.13
CA ILE A 183 -31.32 18.65 -21.71
C ILE A 183 -30.26 19.28 -20.80
N ALA A 184 -30.51 20.50 -20.30
CA ALA A 184 -29.60 21.17 -19.37
C ALA A 184 -29.36 20.35 -18.09
N ASN A 185 -30.41 19.71 -17.54
CA ASN A 185 -30.28 18.83 -16.37
C ASN A 185 -29.40 17.60 -16.67
N ILE A 186 -29.63 16.93 -17.81
CA ILE A 186 -28.82 15.77 -18.22
C ILE A 186 -27.35 16.17 -18.43
N ILE A 187 -27.10 17.29 -19.11
CA ILE A 187 -25.74 17.81 -19.32
C ILE A 187 -25.07 18.11 -17.97
N GLY A 188 -25.77 18.74 -17.04
CA GLY A 188 -25.27 18.99 -15.69
C GLY A 188 -24.85 17.70 -14.97
N GLN A 189 -25.69 16.67 -15.03
CA GLN A 189 -25.36 15.36 -14.45
C GLN A 189 -24.14 14.69 -15.12
N LEU A 190 -24.00 14.80 -16.45
CA LEU A 190 -22.84 14.28 -17.17
C LEU A 190 -21.55 15.02 -16.79
N MET A 191 -21.60 16.34 -16.64
CA MET A 191 -20.46 17.14 -16.17
C MET A 191 -20.03 16.75 -14.75
N ASP A 192 -20.98 16.53 -13.84
CA ASP A 192 -20.71 16.06 -12.48
C ASP A 192 -20.04 14.67 -12.48
N ILE A 193 -20.50 13.76 -13.35
CA ILE A 193 -19.88 12.45 -13.52
C ILE A 193 -18.43 12.57 -14.01
N ASP A 194 -18.17 13.42 -15.01
CA ASP A 194 -16.81 13.60 -15.54
C ASP A 194 -15.87 14.24 -14.51
N ALA A 195 -16.36 15.18 -13.69
CA ALA A 195 -15.61 15.71 -12.56
C ALA A 195 -15.25 14.62 -11.53
N ARG A 196 -16.20 13.72 -11.22
CA ARG A 196 -15.96 12.57 -10.33
C ARG A 196 -14.98 11.56 -10.92
N LYS A 197 -15.04 11.28 -12.23
CA LYS A 197 -14.05 10.43 -12.94
C LYS A 197 -12.64 11.01 -12.79
N ALA A 198 -12.47 12.32 -12.99
CA ALA A 198 -11.17 12.97 -12.81
C ALA A 198 -10.67 12.89 -11.36
N GLN A 199 -11.57 13.06 -10.38
CA GLN A 199 -11.24 12.87 -8.96
C GLN A 199 -10.78 11.43 -8.67
N TYR A 200 -11.49 10.43 -9.20
CA TYR A 200 -11.13 9.02 -9.07
C TYR A 200 -9.73 8.75 -9.61
N SER A 201 -9.44 9.17 -10.86
CA SER A 201 -8.13 8.95 -11.47
C SER A 201 -7.00 9.58 -10.65
N ARG A 202 -7.21 10.80 -10.14
CA ARG A 202 -6.21 11.48 -9.28
C ARG A 202 -5.95 10.73 -7.98
N LEU A 203 -7.00 10.31 -7.28
CA LEU A 203 -6.88 9.59 -6.01
C LEU A 203 -6.23 8.22 -6.20
N LEU A 204 -6.64 7.49 -7.24
CA LEU A 204 -6.07 6.19 -7.58
C LEU A 204 -4.58 6.31 -7.90
N SER A 205 -4.19 7.25 -8.77
CA SER A 205 -2.78 7.45 -9.12
C SER A 205 -1.92 7.81 -7.90
N ALA A 206 -2.42 8.70 -7.03
CA ALA A 206 -1.70 9.08 -5.81
C ALA A 206 -1.51 7.89 -4.85
N LEU A 207 -2.54 7.05 -4.68
CA LEU A 207 -2.45 5.88 -3.82
C LEU A 207 -1.52 4.80 -4.42
N LEU A 208 -1.61 4.54 -5.72
CA LEU A 208 -0.72 3.61 -6.42
C LEU A 208 0.75 4.06 -6.33
N GLU A 209 1.02 5.35 -6.47
CA GLU A 209 2.36 5.90 -6.31
C GLU A 209 2.88 5.70 -4.87
N TRP A 210 2.05 6.00 -3.87
CA TRP A 210 2.40 5.76 -2.47
C TRP A 210 2.71 4.28 -2.21
N ILE A 211 1.88 3.37 -2.72
CA ILE A 211 2.09 1.92 -2.60
C ILE A 211 3.45 1.53 -3.20
N ARG A 212 3.75 1.98 -4.42
CA ARG A 212 5.01 1.68 -5.10
C ARG A 212 6.23 2.16 -4.31
N LEU A 213 6.21 3.41 -3.84
CA LEU A 213 7.30 3.97 -3.04
C LEU A 213 7.48 3.23 -1.72
N LYS A 214 6.36 2.87 -1.07
CA LYS A 214 6.41 2.13 0.19
C LYS A 214 6.90 0.70 0.01
N ILE A 215 6.56 0.03 -1.10
CA ILE A 215 7.12 -1.29 -1.44
C ILE A 215 8.65 -1.20 -1.57
N ASP A 216 9.18 -0.18 -2.24
CA ASP A 216 10.63 0.01 -2.38
C ASP A 216 11.31 0.18 -1.02
N GLU A 217 10.76 1.05 -0.17
CA GLU A 217 11.22 1.27 1.21
C GLU A 217 11.19 -0.03 2.06
N LEU A 218 10.11 -0.81 1.98
CA LEU A 218 9.97 -2.08 2.70
C LEU A 218 10.83 -3.21 2.10
N SER A 219 11.23 -3.07 0.83
CA SER A 219 12.07 -4.04 0.13
C SER A 219 13.54 -3.89 0.44
N ASP A 220 13.95 -2.79 1.08
CA ASP A 220 15.31 -2.61 1.56
C ASP A 220 15.76 -3.79 2.45
N ARG A 221 16.99 -4.23 2.24
CA ARG A 221 17.64 -5.34 2.96
C ARG A 221 18.96 -4.94 3.61
N ASP A 222 19.33 -3.66 3.56
CA ASP A 222 20.47 -3.14 4.32
C ASP A 222 20.05 -2.95 5.78
N LEU A 223 20.28 -3.99 6.59
CA LEU A 223 19.90 -3.99 7.99
C LEU A 223 21.09 -3.57 8.88
N PRO A 224 20.87 -2.71 9.88
CA PRO A 224 21.92 -2.24 10.76
C PRO A 224 22.48 -3.39 11.57
N ASN A 225 23.81 -3.49 11.61
CA ASN A 225 24.52 -4.51 12.37
C ASN A 225 24.64 -4.13 13.86
N SER A 226 23.53 -3.82 14.51
CA SER A 226 23.50 -3.54 15.95
C SER A 226 22.11 -3.77 16.53
N LEU A 227 22.05 -4.17 17.81
CA LEU A 227 20.78 -4.39 18.50
C LEU A 227 19.93 -3.11 18.59
N ASP A 228 20.56 -1.96 18.87
CA ASP A 228 19.86 -0.67 18.92
C ASP A 228 19.33 -0.26 17.53
N GLY A 229 20.14 -0.42 16.48
CA GLY A 229 19.72 -0.09 15.11
C GLY A 229 18.51 -0.90 14.67
N ILE A 230 18.50 -2.21 14.91
CA ILE A 230 17.37 -3.06 14.51
C ILE A 230 16.11 -2.78 15.34
N GLN A 231 16.25 -2.41 16.62
CA GLN A 231 15.14 -1.98 17.46
C GLN A 231 14.50 -0.67 16.97
N ARG A 232 15.31 0.29 16.50
CA ARG A 232 14.80 1.52 15.88
C ARG A 232 14.02 1.24 14.60
N LEU A 233 14.51 0.34 13.73
CA LEU A 233 13.76 -0.06 12.54
C LEU A 233 12.45 -0.78 12.87
N LEU A 234 12.42 -1.62 13.90
CA LEU A 234 11.17 -2.26 14.37
C LEU A 234 10.16 -1.23 14.90
N LEU A 235 10.62 -0.19 15.58
CA LEU A 235 9.75 0.90 16.03
C LEU A 235 9.16 1.67 14.84
N ALA A 236 10.00 2.02 13.86
CA ALA A 236 9.54 2.67 12.63
C ALA A 236 8.55 1.78 11.85
N PHE A 237 8.83 0.48 11.75
CA PHE A 237 7.91 -0.48 11.11
C PHE A 237 6.58 -0.58 11.87
N LYS A 238 6.60 -0.55 13.20
CA LYS A 238 5.38 -0.48 14.02
C LYS A 238 4.61 0.80 13.73
N GLN A 239 5.28 1.95 13.69
CA GLN A 239 4.65 3.24 13.37
C GLN A 239 3.99 3.22 11.99
N TYR A 240 4.67 2.68 10.97
CA TYR A 240 4.08 2.46 9.66
C TYR A 240 2.77 1.66 9.75
N ARG A 241 2.77 0.51 10.45
CA ARG A 241 1.59 -0.37 10.56
C ARG A 241 0.44 0.25 11.34
N THR A 242 0.72 1.04 12.37
CA THR A 242 -0.31 1.55 13.29
C THR A 242 -0.76 2.98 12.99
N VAL A 243 0.03 3.75 12.24
CA VAL A 243 -0.25 5.17 11.99
C VAL A 243 -0.35 5.46 10.49
N GLU A 244 0.63 5.05 9.68
CA GLU A 244 0.67 5.43 8.26
C GLU A 244 -0.25 4.59 7.37
N LYS A 245 -0.26 3.26 7.54
CA LYS A 245 -1.06 2.34 6.71
C LYS A 245 -2.59 2.45 6.92
N PRO A 246 -3.12 2.61 8.15
CA PRO A 246 -4.58 2.66 8.37
C PRO A 246 -5.36 3.72 7.57
N PRO A 247 -4.92 4.99 7.47
CA PRO A 247 -5.62 5.96 6.62
C PRO A 247 -5.58 5.58 5.14
N LYS A 248 -4.50 4.95 4.66
CA LYS A 248 -4.40 4.47 3.27
C LYS A 248 -5.36 3.33 2.96
N TYR A 249 -5.67 2.50 3.94
CA TYR A 249 -6.73 1.49 3.80
C TYR A 249 -8.11 2.13 3.64
N LYS A 250 -8.38 3.24 4.37
CA LYS A 250 -9.63 4.00 4.21
C LYS A 250 -9.71 4.66 2.83
N GLU A 251 -8.64 5.34 2.41
CA GLU A 251 -8.55 5.95 1.07
C GLU A 251 -8.82 4.89 -0.03
N ARG A 252 -8.27 3.69 0.12
CA ARG A 252 -8.54 2.57 -0.80
C ARG A 252 -10.04 2.24 -0.88
N SER A 253 -10.71 2.05 0.26
CA SER A 253 -12.14 1.76 0.28
C SER A 253 -12.99 2.90 -0.29
N GLU A 254 -12.60 4.15 -0.05
CA GLU A 254 -13.27 5.34 -0.60
C GLU A 254 -13.14 5.42 -2.14
N ILE A 255 -11.97 5.05 -2.69
CA ILE A 255 -11.75 4.98 -4.14
C ILE A 255 -12.61 3.89 -4.78
N GLU A 256 -12.71 2.72 -4.14
CA GLU A 256 -13.59 1.62 -4.59
C GLU A 256 -15.07 2.03 -4.59
N ALA A 257 -15.52 2.71 -3.52
CA ALA A 257 -16.89 3.24 -3.43
C ALA A 257 -17.16 4.32 -4.49
N LEU A 258 -16.23 5.25 -4.69
CA LEU A 258 -16.35 6.30 -5.71
C LEU A 258 -16.47 5.71 -7.12
N PHE A 259 -15.71 4.66 -7.43
CA PHE A 259 -15.83 3.96 -8.72
C PHE A 259 -17.22 3.35 -8.90
N PHE A 260 -17.77 2.71 -7.86
CA PHE A 260 -19.10 2.11 -7.89
C PHE A 260 -20.19 3.18 -8.08
N ASP A 261 -20.09 4.29 -7.37
CA ASP A 261 -21.03 5.41 -7.49
C ASP A 261 -21.00 6.03 -8.89
N ILE A 262 -19.81 6.30 -9.43
CA ILE A 262 -19.62 6.78 -10.81
C ILE A 262 -20.26 5.81 -11.79
N ASN A 263 -20.01 4.51 -11.66
CA ASN A 263 -20.55 3.52 -12.58
C ASN A 263 -22.07 3.37 -12.49
N THR A 264 -22.64 3.48 -11.29
CA THR A 264 -24.09 3.45 -11.09
C THR A 264 -24.76 4.63 -11.79
N GLN A 265 -24.22 5.84 -11.62
CA GLN A 265 -24.74 7.06 -12.26
C GLN A 265 -24.48 7.09 -13.77
N HIS A 266 -23.31 6.65 -14.21
CA HIS A 266 -22.97 6.59 -15.63
C HIS A 266 -23.86 5.59 -16.38
N LYS A 267 -24.07 4.41 -15.82
CA LYS A 267 -24.91 3.38 -16.42
C LYS A 267 -26.37 3.80 -16.50
N SER A 268 -26.89 4.54 -15.53
CA SER A 268 -28.28 5.03 -15.57
C SER A 268 -28.51 6.09 -16.66
N LEU A 269 -27.49 6.86 -17.03
CA LEU A 269 -27.58 7.93 -18.03
C LEU A 269 -27.14 7.51 -19.44
N VAL A 270 -26.08 6.72 -19.54
CA VAL A 270 -25.44 6.35 -20.82
C VAL A 270 -25.79 4.92 -21.24
N GLY A 271 -26.27 4.08 -20.33
CA GLY A 271 -26.63 2.68 -20.58
C GLY A 271 -25.45 1.70 -20.47
N GLU A 272 -24.21 2.20 -20.59
CA GLU A 272 -22.98 1.40 -20.51
C GLU A 272 -22.17 1.68 -19.24
N ALA A 273 -21.43 0.67 -18.79
CA ALA A 273 -20.50 0.82 -17.67
C ALA A 273 -19.24 1.58 -18.13
N TRP A 274 -18.76 2.48 -17.30
CA TRP A 274 -17.49 3.17 -17.50
C TRP A 274 -16.33 2.26 -17.10
N SER A 275 -15.39 2.05 -18.04
CA SER A 275 -14.19 1.25 -17.84
C SER A 275 -12.96 2.02 -18.29
N PRO A 276 -12.17 2.60 -17.37
CA PRO A 276 -10.91 3.25 -17.71
C PRO A 276 -9.78 2.22 -17.90
N GLU A 277 -8.92 2.41 -18.90
CA GLU A 277 -7.77 1.53 -19.15
C GLU A 277 -6.73 1.63 -18.04
N GLY A 278 -6.34 0.48 -17.45
CA GLY A 278 -5.27 0.38 -16.45
C GLY A 278 -5.53 1.15 -15.14
N GLN A 279 -6.77 1.56 -14.90
CA GLN A 279 -7.21 2.29 -13.71
C GLN A 279 -8.40 1.58 -13.06
N LEU A 280 -8.40 0.24 -13.06
CA LEU A 280 -9.48 -0.52 -12.46
C LEU A 280 -9.22 -0.71 -10.95
N PRO A 281 -10.28 -0.85 -10.13
CA PRO A 281 -10.12 -1.24 -8.72
C PRO A 281 -9.32 -2.53 -8.53
N GLN A 282 -9.33 -3.43 -9.52
CA GLN A 282 -8.52 -4.65 -9.52
C GLN A 282 -7.01 -4.38 -9.58
N ASP A 283 -6.57 -3.31 -10.24
CA ASP A 283 -5.16 -2.93 -10.28
C ASP A 283 -4.70 -2.43 -8.91
N LEU A 284 -5.56 -1.68 -8.22
CA LEU A 284 -5.33 -1.25 -6.85
C LEU A 284 -5.28 -2.44 -5.87
N GLU A 285 -6.18 -3.41 -6.02
CA GLU A 285 -6.15 -4.66 -5.24
C GLU A 285 -4.82 -5.39 -5.42
N ARG A 286 -4.37 -5.58 -6.67
CA ARG A 286 -3.08 -6.24 -6.96
C ARG A 286 -1.90 -5.49 -6.34
N ALA A 287 -1.87 -4.17 -6.47
CA ALA A 287 -0.81 -3.34 -5.87
C ALA A 287 -0.84 -3.45 -4.34
N TRP A 288 -2.03 -3.47 -3.73
CA TRP A 288 -2.19 -3.64 -2.28
C TRP A 288 -1.70 -5.01 -1.81
N GLN A 289 -1.97 -6.08 -2.55
CA GLN A 289 -1.45 -7.43 -2.25
C GLN A 289 0.09 -7.47 -2.31
N GLN A 290 0.71 -6.79 -3.28
CA GLN A 290 2.17 -6.68 -3.35
C GLN A 290 2.74 -5.92 -2.15
N LEU A 291 2.06 -4.86 -1.69
CA LEU A 291 2.43 -4.15 -0.47
C LEU A 291 2.41 -5.06 0.76
N GLU A 292 1.37 -5.89 0.90
CA GLU A 292 1.25 -6.83 2.02
C GLU A 292 2.33 -7.92 1.99
N GLN A 293 2.71 -8.39 0.80
CA GLN A 293 3.85 -9.31 0.63
C GLN A 293 5.17 -8.65 1.03
N ALA A 294 5.42 -7.40 0.60
CA ALA A 294 6.61 -6.66 0.98
C ALA A 294 6.67 -6.38 2.49
N GLU A 295 5.53 -6.03 3.10
CA GLU A 295 5.38 -5.85 4.55
C GLU A 295 5.72 -7.13 5.31
N HIS A 296 5.19 -8.28 4.89
CA HIS A 296 5.47 -9.56 5.51
C HIS A 296 6.96 -9.94 5.40
N ALA A 297 7.55 -9.75 4.22
CA ALA A 297 8.97 -10.02 4.00
C ALA A 297 9.86 -9.12 4.86
N ARG A 298 9.52 -7.83 5.01
CA ARG A 298 10.23 -6.89 5.89
C ARG A 298 10.09 -7.31 7.37
N GLU A 299 8.91 -7.72 7.81
CA GLU A 299 8.70 -8.21 9.18
C GLU A 299 9.58 -9.42 9.50
N ILE A 300 9.64 -10.41 8.59
CA ILE A 300 10.50 -11.58 8.73
C ILE A 300 11.98 -11.18 8.80
N ALA A 301 12.43 -10.30 7.89
CA ALA A 301 13.81 -9.84 7.85
C ALA A 301 14.21 -9.14 9.16
N LEU A 302 13.38 -8.21 9.65
CA LEU A 302 13.62 -7.48 10.89
C LEU A 302 13.66 -8.41 12.12
N ARG A 303 12.73 -9.36 12.23
CA ARG A 303 12.69 -10.32 13.34
C ARG A 303 13.88 -11.29 13.31
N THR A 304 14.26 -11.76 12.12
CA THR A 304 15.39 -12.67 11.94
C THR A 304 16.69 -11.98 12.34
N GLU A 305 16.89 -10.75 11.90
CA GLU A 305 18.07 -9.96 12.27
C GLU A 305 18.07 -9.60 13.75
N LEU A 306 16.92 -9.27 14.36
CA LEU A 306 16.82 -9.04 15.80
C LEU A 306 17.31 -10.25 16.60
N LEU A 307 16.83 -11.45 16.27
CA LEU A 307 17.24 -12.68 16.94
C LEU A 307 18.73 -12.96 16.75
N ARG A 308 19.26 -12.70 15.55
CA ARG A 308 20.68 -12.81 15.25
C ARG A 308 21.51 -11.87 16.14
N GLN A 309 21.13 -10.59 16.20
CA GLN A 309 21.82 -9.59 17.04
C GLN A 309 21.77 -9.96 18.53
N GLN A 310 20.61 -10.39 19.04
CA GLN A 310 20.48 -10.83 20.43
C GLN A 310 21.39 -12.03 20.76
N ARG A 311 21.46 -13.01 19.87
CA ARG A 311 22.35 -14.17 20.02
C ARG A 311 23.82 -13.74 20.05
N LEU A 312 24.22 -12.83 19.16
CA LEU A 312 25.61 -12.36 19.10
C LEU A 312 25.98 -11.54 20.34
N GLU A 313 25.09 -10.71 20.87
CA GLU A 313 25.34 -9.98 22.13
C GLU A 313 25.50 -10.94 23.32
N GLN A 314 24.67 -11.98 23.40
CA GLN A 314 24.81 -13.01 24.43
C GLN A 314 26.13 -13.80 24.30
N LEU A 315 26.54 -14.12 23.06
CA LEU A 315 27.80 -14.81 22.79
C LEU A 315 29.00 -13.91 23.15
N ASN A 316 28.96 -12.63 22.78
CA ASN A 316 30.00 -11.66 23.14
C ASN A 316 30.09 -11.44 24.65
N TYR A 317 28.96 -11.38 25.36
CA TYR A 317 28.94 -11.33 26.83
C TYR A 317 29.65 -12.55 27.45
N LYS A 318 29.36 -13.76 26.96
CA LYS A 318 30.02 -15.00 27.40
C LYS A 318 31.51 -14.98 27.08
N PHE A 319 31.89 -14.54 25.87
CA PHE A 319 33.28 -14.40 25.45
C PHE A 319 34.04 -13.45 26.39
N ASN A 320 33.52 -12.25 26.65
CA ASN A 320 34.17 -11.27 27.51
C ASN A 320 34.35 -11.77 28.94
N THR A 321 33.29 -12.34 29.52
CA THR A 321 33.35 -12.93 30.87
C THR A 321 34.42 -14.02 30.95
N LYS A 322 34.45 -14.93 29.97
CA LYS A 322 35.43 -16.01 29.93
C LYS A 322 36.84 -15.47 29.70
N SER A 323 37.02 -14.50 28.79
CA SER A 323 38.31 -13.89 28.46
C SER A 323 38.99 -13.27 29.68
N VAL A 324 38.25 -12.54 30.51
CA VAL A 324 38.77 -11.95 31.76
C VAL A 324 39.34 -13.04 32.68
N LEU A 325 38.61 -14.14 32.90
CA LEU A 325 39.07 -15.26 33.72
C LEU A 325 40.37 -15.90 33.18
N ARG A 326 40.47 -16.06 31.85
CA ARG A 326 41.67 -16.65 31.23
C ARG A 326 42.87 -15.71 31.32
N LYS A 327 42.66 -14.40 31.12
CA LYS A 327 43.72 -13.39 31.26
C LYS A 327 44.27 -13.33 32.68
N GLY A 328 43.41 -13.47 33.69
CA GLY A 328 43.79 -13.57 35.10
C GLY A 328 44.63 -14.82 35.38
N TYR A 329 44.11 -16.00 35.03
CA TYR A 329 44.83 -17.26 35.20
C TYR A 329 46.20 -17.26 34.50
N LEU A 330 46.27 -16.79 33.26
CA LEU A 330 47.52 -16.67 32.52
C LEU A 330 48.51 -15.74 33.23
N LYS A 331 48.04 -14.64 33.83
CA LYS A 331 48.92 -13.70 34.56
C LYS A 331 49.55 -14.40 35.77
N GLU A 332 48.73 -15.08 36.56
CA GLU A 332 49.16 -15.80 37.75
C GLU A 332 50.13 -16.94 37.42
N MET A 333 49.80 -17.80 36.46
CA MET A 333 50.64 -18.95 36.13
C MET A 333 51.95 -18.57 35.46
N ILE A 334 51.96 -17.54 34.61
CA ILE A 334 53.21 -17.00 34.04
C ILE A 334 54.08 -16.46 35.17
N GLN A 335 53.52 -15.75 36.15
CA GLN A 335 54.27 -15.25 37.30
C GLN A 335 54.86 -16.40 38.13
N VAL A 336 54.09 -17.46 38.39
CA VAL A 336 54.56 -18.65 39.13
C VAL A 336 55.74 -19.33 38.44
N LEU A 337 55.75 -19.42 37.11
CA LEU A 337 56.82 -20.08 36.35
C LEU A 337 58.01 -19.15 36.01
N SER A 338 57.87 -17.84 36.21
CA SER A 338 58.92 -16.86 35.89
C SER A 338 60.02 -16.77 36.96
N ASP A 339 59.72 -17.13 38.21
CA ASP A 339 60.68 -17.14 39.33
C ASP A 339 60.84 -18.56 39.92
N PRO A 340 61.53 -19.46 39.21
CA PRO A 340 61.71 -20.84 39.67
C PRO A 340 62.79 -20.94 40.75
N ARG A 341 62.38 -21.37 41.95
CA ARG A 341 63.28 -21.72 43.05
C ARG A 341 63.67 -23.19 42.94
N TYR A 342 64.84 -23.43 42.37
CA TYR A 342 65.44 -24.75 42.31
C TYR A 342 66.03 -25.13 43.68
N GLY A 343 65.75 -26.35 44.15
CA GLY A 343 66.26 -26.85 45.43
C GLY A 343 67.79 -26.94 45.46
N SER A 344 68.40 -26.84 46.64
CA SER A 344 69.86 -26.88 46.81
C SER A 344 70.45 -28.28 46.96
N ASN A 345 69.61 -29.32 47.01
CA ASN A 345 70.02 -30.71 47.12
C ASN A 345 69.06 -31.62 46.34
N LEU A 346 69.47 -32.88 46.10
CA LEU A 346 68.71 -33.83 45.29
C LEU A 346 67.27 -34.02 45.77
N ALA A 347 67.04 -34.14 47.08
CA ALA A 347 65.69 -34.34 47.63
C ALA A 347 64.77 -33.12 47.38
N GLN A 348 65.31 -31.91 47.52
CA GLN A 348 64.56 -30.68 47.21
C GLN A 348 64.32 -30.53 45.71
N VAL A 349 65.27 -30.92 44.86
CA VAL A 349 65.11 -30.91 43.40
C VAL A 349 64.04 -31.90 42.96
N ASP A 350 64.06 -33.14 43.47
CA ASP A 350 63.03 -34.15 43.21
C ASP A 350 61.64 -33.68 43.67
N ALA A 351 61.56 -32.99 44.82
CA ALA A 351 60.31 -32.38 45.27
C ALA A 351 59.83 -31.28 44.31
N THR A 352 60.74 -30.45 43.78
CA THR A 352 60.39 -29.41 42.80
C THR A 352 59.97 -30.00 41.44
N VAL A 353 60.53 -31.14 41.03
CA VAL A 353 60.08 -31.91 39.85
C VAL A 353 58.64 -32.36 40.03
N LYS A 354 58.31 -33.02 41.15
CA LYS A 354 56.94 -33.44 41.45
C LYS A 354 55.96 -32.27 41.49
N LYS A 355 56.38 -31.12 42.05
CA LYS A 355 55.56 -29.89 42.05
C LYS A 355 55.32 -29.39 40.62
N HIS A 356 56.34 -29.41 39.76
CA HIS A 356 56.21 -29.04 38.37
C HIS A 356 55.26 -29.98 37.60
N GLU A 357 55.35 -31.29 37.81
CA GLU A 357 54.42 -32.27 37.21
C GLU A 357 52.96 -31.97 37.58
N ALA A 358 52.70 -31.66 38.86
CA ALA A 358 51.36 -31.27 39.30
C ALA A 358 50.87 -29.96 38.66
N ILE A 359 51.73 -28.94 38.54
CA ILE A 359 51.40 -27.68 37.86
C ILE A 359 51.16 -27.92 36.37
N SER A 360 51.97 -28.76 35.73
CA SER A 360 51.85 -29.12 34.31
C SER A 360 50.50 -29.79 34.04
N ALA A 361 50.12 -30.77 34.87
CA ALA A 361 48.81 -31.42 34.77
C ALA A 361 47.65 -30.42 34.93
N ASP A 362 47.73 -29.49 35.90
CA ASP A 362 46.73 -28.43 36.11
C ASP A 362 46.59 -27.50 34.88
N ILE A 363 47.72 -27.05 34.33
CA ILE A 363 47.74 -26.18 33.16
C ILE A 363 47.16 -26.92 31.94
N LEU A 364 47.69 -28.10 31.62
CA LEU A 364 47.30 -28.85 30.42
C LEU A 364 45.82 -29.27 30.45
N ALA A 365 45.26 -29.56 31.63
CA ALA A 365 43.83 -29.84 31.78
C ALA A 365 42.90 -28.65 31.40
N ARG A 366 43.43 -27.43 31.27
CA ARG A 366 42.66 -26.24 30.89
C ARG A 366 42.74 -25.91 29.39
N LYS A 367 43.48 -26.68 28.58
CA LYS A 367 43.67 -26.42 27.15
C LYS A 367 42.36 -26.17 26.40
N GLU A 368 41.38 -27.06 26.59
CA GLU A 368 40.05 -26.98 25.97
C GLU A 368 39.34 -25.63 26.26
N ARG A 369 39.56 -25.04 27.45
CA ARG A 369 38.94 -23.75 27.82
C ARG A 369 39.47 -22.56 27.02
N PHE A 370 40.65 -22.68 26.40
CA PHE A 370 41.23 -21.68 25.49
C PHE A 370 40.79 -21.94 24.05
N GLU A 371 40.66 -23.21 23.66
CA GLU A 371 40.08 -23.61 22.37
C GLU A 371 38.62 -23.13 22.28
N ASP A 372 37.81 -23.36 23.32
CA ASP A 372 36.44 -22.83 23.45
C ASP A 372 36.38 -21.32 23.26
N LEU A 373 37.30 -20.57 23.91
CA LEU A 373 37.36 -19.12 23.81
C LEU A 373 37.64 -18.66 22.37
N SER A 374 38.52 -19.40 21.69
CA SER A 374 38.88 -19.15 20.29
C SER A 374 37.72 -19.49 19.36
N ASN A 375 36.98 -20.57 19.63
CA ASN A 375 35.79 -20.96 18.88
C ASN A 375 34.68 -19.91 19.00
N MET A 376 34.43 -19.39 20.20
CA MET A 376 33.46 -18.29 20.40
C MET A 376 33.87 -17.02 19.63
N ALA A 377 35.17 -16.67 19.63
CA ALA A 377 35.67 -15.53 18.86
C ALA A 377 35.50 -15.74 17.35
N ALA A 378 35.86 -16.92 16.85
CA ALA A 378 35.71 -17.29 15.45
C ALA A 378 34.24 -17.25 15.00
N GLU A 379 33.31 -17.68 15.84
CA GLU A 379 31.87 -17.59 15.57
C GLU A 379 31.40 -16.13 15.47
N LEU A 380 31.82 -15.25 16.40
CA LEU A 380 31.50 -13.82 16.36
C LEU A 380 32.05 -13.13 15.10
N VAL A 381 33.25 -13.50 14.65
CA VAL A 381 33.87 -12.99 13.42
C VAL A 381 33.13 -13.52 12.19
N ARG A 382 32.83 -14.82 12.14
CA ARG A 382 32.11 -15.47 11.03
C ARG A 382 30.73 -14.85 10.82
N GLU A 383 30.03 -14.55 11.90
CA GLU A 383 28.72 -13.91 11.88
C GLU A 383 28.80 -12.36 11.76
N ARG A 384 29.99 -11.80 11.50
CA ARG A 384 30.19 -10.36 11.31
C ARG A 384 29.64 -9.50 12.47
N TYR A 385 29.86 -9.91 13.72
CA TYR A 385 29.49 -9.09 14.88
C TYR A 385 30.14 -7.69 14.78
N HIS A 386 29.44 -6.63 15.19
CA HIS A 386 29.94 -5.26 15.06
C HIS A 386 31.29 -5.04 15.76
N GLY A 387 31.51 -5.70 16.89
CA GLY A 387 32.77 -5.68 17.65
C GLY A 387 33.78 -6.76 17.23
N ALA A 388 33.62 -7.42 16.08
CA ALA A 388 34.43 -8.58 15.68
C ALA A 388 35.95 -8.32 15.70
N ALA A 389 36.40 -7.13 15.28
CA ALA A 389 37.82 -6.78 15.29
C ALA A 389 38.42 -6.77 16.71
N ALA A 390 37.69 -6.20 17.68
CA ALA A 390 38.11 -6.16 19.07
C ALA A 390 38.12 -7.55 19.71
N VAL A 391 37.11 -8.38 19.39
CA VAL A 391 37.02 -9.79 19.82
C VAL A 391 38.20 -10.60 19.28
N GLN A 392 38.51 -10.46 18.00
CA GLN A 392 39.62 -11.15 17.35
C GLN A 392 40.96 -10.79 17.99
N ALA A 393 41.27 -9.50 18.13
CA ALA A 393 42.50 -9.03 18.76
C ALA A 393 42.63 -9.51 20.22
N CYS A 394 41.52 -9.53 20.96
CA CYS A 394 41.48 -10.05 22.33
C CYS A 394 41.79 -11.55 22.37
N SER A 395 41.21 -12.34 21.47
CA SER A 395 41.44 -13.78 21.36
C SER A 395 42.90 -14.10 21.02
N GLU A 396 43.47 -13.43 20.02
CA GLU A 396 44.87 -13.57 19.61
C GLU A 396 45.84 -13.23 20.76
N SER A 397 45.56 -12.16 21.50
CA SER A 397 46.35 -11.78 22.68
C SER A 397 46.33 -12.86 23.77
N VAL A 398 45.15 -13.46 24.04
CA VAL A 398 45.01 -14.54 25.04
C VAL A 398 45.75 -15.80 24.57
N LEU A 399 45.59 -16.19 23.30
CA LEU A 399 46.27 -17.33 22.72
C LEU A 399 47.79 -17.16 22.71
N SER A 400 48.30 -15.98 22.35
CA SER A 400 49.73 -15.69 22.39
C SER A 400 50.31 -15.90 23.79
N ARG A 401 49.63 -15.40 24.83
CA ARG A 401 50.01 -15.60 26.23
C ARG A 401 49.90 -17.06 26.69
N TRP A 402 48.93 -17.81 26.18
CA TRP A 402 48.82 -19.25 26.42
C TRP A 402 50.01 -20.03 25.86
N HIS A 403 50.42 -19.75 24.63
CA HIS A 403 51.63 -20.36 24.04
C HIS A 403 52.90 -19.96 24.81
N ALA A 404 53.00 -18.71 25.26
CA ALA A 404 54.11 -18.27 26.10
C ALA A 404 54.17 -19.04 27.43
N LEU A 405 53.02 -19.32 28.06
CA LEU A 405 52.94 -20.12 29.27
C LEU A 405 53.42 -21.56 29.03
N LEU A 406 53.00 -22.19 27.93
CA LEU A 406 53.45 -23.54 27.56
C LEU A 406 54.96 -23.59 27.30
N ALA A 407 55.51 -22.57 26.63
CA ALA A 407 56.95 -22.46 26.43
C ALA A 407 57.72 -22.30 27.75
N LEU A 408 57.21 -21.51 28.70
CA LEU A 408 57.79 -21.40 30.04
C LEU A 408 57.73 -22.73 30.80
N LEU A 409 56.61 -23.46 30.68
CA LEU A 409 56.42 -24.76 31.31
C LEU A 409 57.47 -25.77 30.79
N GLU A 410 57.67 -25.87 29.48
CA GLU A 410 58.68 -26.75 28.89
C GLU A 410 60.11 -26.31 29.24
N ARG A 411 60.40 -25.01 29.25
CA ARG A 411 61.71 -24.50 29.69
C ARG A 411 61.99 -24.86 31.15
N HIS A 412 60.99 -24.72 32.01
CA HIS A 412 61.08 -25.09 33.42
C HIS A 412 61.31 -26.58 33.60
N ARG A 413 60.60 -27.41 32.83
CA ARG A 413 60.77 -28.87 32.79
C ARG A 413 62.19 -29.27 32.42
N ALA A 414 62.70 -28.73 31.32
CA ALA A 414 64.04 -29.04 30.82
C ALA A 414 65.13 -28.64 31.84
N ALA A 415 65.02 -27.46 32.45
CA ALA A 415 65.94 -27.00 33.48
C ALA A 415 65.93 -27.91 34.72
N LEU A 416 64.74 -28.32 35.18
CA LEU A 416 64.61 -29.24 36.32
C LEU A 416 65.19 -30.62 36.04
N HIS A 417 64.94 -31.20 34.86
CA HIS A 417 65.52 -32.49 34.49
C HIS A 417 67.04 -32.42 34.40
N ALA A 418 67.59 -31.36 33.80
CA ALA A 418 69.04 -31.13 33.75
C ALA A 418 69.65 -31.01 35.15
N LEU A 419 69.01 -30.25 36.06
CA LEU A 419 69.48 -30.10 37.43
C LEU A 419 69.36 -31.39 38.23
N ALA A 420 68.27 -32.15 38.08
CA ALA A 420 68.07 -33.44 38.75
C ALA A 420 69.15 -34.45 38.30
N ALA A 421 69.45 -34.50 37.01
CA ALA A 421 70.52 -35.33 36.46
C ALA A 421 71.89 -34.93 37.03
N LEU A 422 72.19 -33.63 37.09
CA LEU A 422 73.44 -33.12 37.66
C LEU A 422 73.56 -33.44 39.16
N MET A 423 72.48 -33.30 39.93
CA MET A 423 72.45 -33.62 41.36
C MET A 423 72.61 -35.13 41.63
N ALA A 424 72.00 -35.98 40.79
CA ALA A 424 72.17 -37.43 40.85
C ALA A 424 73.62 -37.83 40.57
N LEU A 425 74.23 -37.23 39.53
CA LEU A 425 75.63 -37.44 39.19
C LEU A 425 76.57 -36.97 40.31
N HIS A 426 76.30 -35.81 40.90
CA HIS A 426 77.08 -35.29 42.03
C HIS A 426 77.02 -36.24 43.24
N ARG A 427 75.82 -36.73 43.60
CA ARG A 427 75.64 -37.72 44.67
C ARG A 427 76.36 -39.03 44.37
N GLU A 428 76.33 -39.52 43.13
CA GLU A 428 77.04 -40.72 42.72
C GLU A 428 78.56 -40.54 42.79
N THR A 429 79.04 -39.35 42.41
CA THR A 429 80.45 -38.96 42.54
C THR A 429 80.89 -38.92 44.00
N ASP A 430 80.12 -38.26 44.87
CA ASP A 430 80.42 -38.18 46.31
C ASP A 430 80.40 -39.55 46.99
N ALA A 431 79.43 -40.40 46.65
CA ALA A 431 79.35 -41.76 47.17
C ALA A 431 80.60 -42.56 46.77
N ARG A 432 81.02 -42.48 45.50
CA ARG A 432 82.25 -43.13 45.02
C ARG A 432 83.50 -42.55 45.70
N LEU A 433 83.58 -41.24 45.86
CA LEU A 433 84.72 -40.56 46.47
C LEU A 433 84.84 -40.95 47.95
N ASN A 434 83.73 -41.09 48.67
CA ASN A 434 83.71 -41.63 50.03
C ASN A 434 84.17 -43.09 50.06
N THR A 435 83.72 -43.96 49.15
CA THR A 435 84.24 -45.34 49.09
C THR A 435 85.74 -45.39 48.81
N VAL A 436 86.26 -44.51 47.95
CA VAL A 436 87.72 -44.40 47.71
C VAL A 436 88.45 -43.97 48.99
N ARG A 437 87.90 -43.01 49.75
CA ARG A 437 88.48 -42.58 51.02
C ARG A 437 88.50 -43.70 52.06
N ASP A 438 87.40 -44.45 52.18
CA ASP A 438 87.27 -45.56 53.12
C ASP A 438 88.24 -46.69 52.76
N MET A 439 88.32 -47.06 51.48
CA MET A 439 89.29 -48.05 50.99
C MET A 439 90.72 -47.58 51.21
N LYS A 440 91.03 -46.31 50.90
CA LYS A 440 92.35 -45.73 51.16
C LYS A 440 92.71 -45.86 52.65
N ALA A 441 91.81 -45.49 53.56
CA ALA A 441 92.03 -45.62 54.99
C ALA A 441 92.30 -47.08 55.40
N ALA A 442 91.54 -48.02 54.85
CA ALA A 442 91.72 -49.45 55.12
C ALA A 442 93.07 -50.00 54.60
N PHE A 443 93.53 -49.57 53.41
CA PHE A 443 94.84 -49.95 52.86
C PHE A 443 96.03 -49.34 53.63
N HIS A 444 95.82 -48.27 54.41
CA HIS A 444 96.86 -47.71 55.30
C HIS A 444 96.91 -48.42 56.66
N SER A 445 96.11 -49.47 56.89
CA SER A 445 96.17 -50.23 58.13
C SER A 445 97.51 -50.95 58.28
N GLU A 446 98.21 -50.71 59.39
CA GLU A 446 99.45 -51.40 59.76
C GLU A 446 99.19 -52.63 60.67
N GLU A 447 97.94 -53.11 60.74
CA GLU A 447 97.54 -54.24 61.58
C GLU A 447 98.14 -55.57 61.06
N VAL A 448 98.92 -56.25 61.90
CA VAL A 448 99.64 -57.50 61.52
C VAL A 448 99.08 -58.78 62.15
N GLY A 449 97.94 -58.70 62.86
CA GLY A 449 97.33 -59.85 63.56
C GLY A 449 98.19 -60.40 64.70
N ARG A 450 97.60 -61.12 65.67
CA ARG A 450 98.36 -61.71 66.80
C ARG A 450 98.50 -63.23 66.70
N HIS A 451 97.59 -63.86 65.97
CA HIS A 451 97.56 -65.30 65.73
C HIS A 451 97.41 -65.62 64.23
N LEU A 452 97.75 -66.83 63.81
CA LEU A 452 97.66 -67.28 62.41
C LEU A 452 96.26 -67.05 61.81
N SER A 453 95.22 -67.32 62.60
CA SER A 453 93.82 -67.08 62.22
C SER A 453 93.52 -65.60 61.93
N ASP A 454 94.17 -64.68 62.63
CA ASP A 454 94.01 -63.24 62.41
C ASP A 454 94.70 -62.81 61.12
N VAL A 455 95.88 -63.37 60.84
CA VAL A 455 96.64 -63.12 59.61
C VAL A 455 95.89 -63.67 58.39
N GLU A 456 95.36 -64.89 58.46
CA GLU A 456 94.53 -65.47 57.40
C GLU A 456 93.27 -64.64 57.14
N ARG A 457 92.61 -64.15 58.22
CA ARG A 457 91.48 -63.22 58.11
C ARG A 457 91.89 -61.90 57.45
N LEU A 458 93.03 -61.33 57.82
CA LEU A 458 93.55 -60.08 57.24
C LEU A 458 93.93 -60.25 55.77
N LEU A 459 94.54 -61.38 55.38
CA LEU A 459 94.84 -61.71 53.98
C LEU A 459 93.57 -61.92 53.16
N GLN A 460 92.56 -62.60 53.69
CA GLN A 460 91.25 -62.73 53.05
C GLN A 460 90.56 -61.37 52.90
N ALA A 461 90.61 -60.51 53.93
CA ALA A 461 90.08 -59.16 53.87
C ALA A 461 90.81 -58.29 52.84
N HIS A 462 92.13 -58.42 52.74
CA HIS A 462 92.95 -57.71 51.74
C HIS A 462 92.62 -58.15 50.31
N ALA A 463 92.52 -59.46 50.05
CA ALA A 463 92.10 -59.98 48.75
C ALA A 463 90.69 -59.51 48.36
N LEU A 464 89.78 -59.38 49.33
CA LEU A 464 88.45 -58.82 49.10
C LEU A 464 88.51 -57.31 48.75
N GLN A 465 89.38 -56.55 49.41
CA GLN A 465 89.61 -55.13 49.11
C GLN A 465 90.21 -54.92 47.71
N GLU A 466 91.15 -55.77 47.27
CA GLU A 466 91.69 -55.72 45.90
C GLU A 466 90.61 -55.98 44.84
N LEU A 467 89.73 -56.96 45.08
CA LEU A 467 88.59 -57.22 44.18
C LEU A 467 87.63 -56.03 44.13
N GLN A 468 87.32 -55.43 45.29
CA GLN A 468 86.48 -54.24 45.38
C GLN A 468 87.12 -53.04 44.66
N LEU A 469 88.44 -52.92 44.65
CA LEU A 469 89.17 -51.83 43.99
C LEU A 469 89.04 -51.94 42.47
N GLY A 470 89.17 -53.14 41.91
CA GLY A 470 88.93 -53.40 40.48
C GLY A 470 87.50 -53.06 40.06
N ALA A 471 86.51 -53.46 40.86
CA ALA A 471 85.11 -53.12 40.61
C ALA A 471 84.83 -51.61 40.70
N LEU A 472 85.52 -50.91 41.61
CA LEU A 472 85.42 -49.46 41.78
C LEU A 472 86.07 -48.71 40.61
N ASP A 473 87.21 -49.15 40.09
CA ASP A 473 87.85 -48.58 38.89
C ASP A 473 86.91 -48.66 37.68
N ASP A 474 86.31 -49.83 37.45
CA ASP A 474 85.30 -50.02 36.39
C ASP A 474 84.08 -49.09 36.57
N ALA A 475 83.62 -48.91 37.80
CA ALA A 475 82.50 -48.03 38.12
C ALA A 475 82.85 -46.54 37.92
N ILE A 476 84.06 -46.11 38.29
CA ILE A 476 84.56 -44.75 38.07
C ILE A 476 84.72 -44.48 36.57
N ARG A 477 85.29 -45.42 35.80
CA ARG A 477 85.39 -45.29 34.34
C ARG A 477 84.03 -45.15 33.68
N LYS A 478 83.00 -45.83 34.19
CA LYS A 478 81.61 -45.67 33.74
C LYS A 478 81.05 -44.28 34.10
N LEU A 479 81.29 -43.78 35.31
CA LEU A 479 80.90 -42.42 35.72
C LEU A 479 81.50 -41.37 34.78
N VAL A 480 82.81 -41.45 34.52
CA VAL A 480 83.54 -40.47 33.71
C VAL A 480 82.98 -40.39 32.29
N ARG A 481 82.51 -41.53 31.74
CA ARG A 481 81.85 -41.55 30.41
C ARG A 481 80.47 -40.89 30.39
N GLN A 482 79.83 -40.69 31.55
CA GLN A 482 78.52 -40.04 31.66
C GLN A 482 78.62 -38.51 31.82
N VAL A 483 79.82 -37.99 32.11
CA VAL A 483 80.05 -36.54 32.20
C VAL A 483 80.33 -36.02 30.77
N PRO A 484 79.47 -35.15 30.20
CA PRO A 484 79.80 -34.50 28.93
C PRO A 484 81.06 -33.63 29.09
N ALA A 485 81.93 -33.65 28.08
CA ALA A 485 83.22 -32.97 28.06
C ALA A 485 83.12 -31.44 28.19
#